data_AF-A0A1X0QGM2-F1
#
_entry.id   AF-A0A1X0QGM2-F1
#
_cell.length_a   1.000
_cell.length_b   1.000
_cell.length_c   1.000
_cell.angle_alpha   90.00
_cell.angle_beta   90.00
_cell.angle_gamma   90.00
#
_symmetry.space_group_name_H-M   'P 1'
#
loop_
_entity.id
_entity.type
_entity.pdbx_description
1 polymer ?
#
loop_
_entity_poly.entity_id
_entity_poly.type
_entity_poly.pdbx_seq_one_letter_code
_entity_poly.pdbx_strand_id
1 'polypeptide(L)' 'MTARVYKQILAQNLNVSAREMGLDEYIFMHDNDLKHTSRLVTDWIDEKNIDVLDWPPQSPVSIQLKLCGFM' A
#
# COMPACT_ATOMS: atom_id res chain seq x y z
N MET A 1 -7.06 -13.97 -3.16
CA MET A 1 -7.63 -12.60 -3.03
C MET A 1 -7.59 -11.94 -4.40
N THR A 2 -8.62 -11.22 -4.83
CA THR A 2 -8.61 -10.49 -6.11
C THR A 2 -8.17 -9.04 -5.90
N ALA A 3 -7.71 -8.37 -6.96
CA ALA A 3 -7.36 -6.95 -6.93
C ALA A 3 -8.47 -6.06 -6.34
N ARG A 4 -9.74 -6.38 -6.63
CA ARG A 4 -10.91 -5.64 -6.12
C ARG A 4 -11.06 -5.77 -4.61
N VAL A 5 -10.88 -6.98 -4.07
CA VAL A 5 -10.91 -7.23 -2.63
C VAL A 5 -9.72 -6.56 -1.94
N TYR A 6 -8.54 -6.60 -2.56
CA TYR A 6 -7.35 -5.93 -2.04
C TYR A 6 -7.55 -4.41 -1.93
N LYS A 7 -8.04 -3.76 -3.00
CA LYS A 7 -8.42 -2.35 -2.98
C LYS A 7 -9.39 -2.02 -1.84
N GLN A 8 -10.42 -2.85 -1.62
CA GLN A 8 -11.39 -2.61 -0.54
C GLN A 8 -10.72 -2.64 0.84
N ILE A 9 -9.81 -3.59 1.07
CA ILE A 9 -9.06 -3.69 2.32
C ILE A 9 -8.18 -2.45 2.53
N LEU A 10 -7.47 -1.99 1.49
CA LEU A 10 -6.67 -0.76 1.58
C LEU A 10 -7.55 0.45 1.89
N ALA A 11 -8.66 0.62 1.18
CA ALA A 11 -9.57 1.74 1.40
C ALA A 11 -10.17 1.78 2.81
N GLN A 12 -10.39 0.63 3.43
CA GLN A 12 -10.94 0.54 4.79
C GLN A 12 -9.90 0.73 5.88
N ASN A 13 -8.69 0.20 5.69
CA ASN A 13 -7.72 0.09 6.79
C ASN A 13 -6.58 1.11 6.71
N LEU A 14 -6.15 1.52 5.51
CA LEU A 14 -4.90 2.27 5.34
C LEU A 14 -4.90 3.59 6.13
N ASN A 15 -5.94 4.40 5.95
CA ASN A 15 -6.07 5.68 6.66
C ASN A 15 -6.31 5.51 8.17
N VAL A 16 -7.04 4.46 8.56
CA VAL A 16 -7.29 4.17 9.97
C VAL A 16 -5.97 3.79 10.65
N SER A 17 -5.19 2.91 10.05
CA SER A 17 -3.88 2.50 10.54
C SER A 17 -2.89 3.67 10.59
N ALA A 18 -2.85 4.53 9.57
CA ALA A 18 -2.01 5.72 9.59
C ALA A 18 -2.35 6.65 10.77
N ARG A 19 -3.65 6.89 10.99
CA ARG A 19 -4.13 7.70 12.11
C ARG A 19 -3.83 7.05 13.47
N GLU A 20 -4.01 5.75 13.62
CA GLU A 20 -3.69 5.02 14.85
C GLU A 20 -2.18 5.05 15.17
N MET A 21 -1.34 5.11 14.13
CA MET A 21 0.10 5.28 14.27
C MET A 21 0.55 6.75 14.42
N GLY A 22 -0.38 7.71 14.36
CA GLY A 22 -0.05 9.14 14.44
C GLY A 22 0.78 9.64 13.24
N LEU A 23 0.61 9.01 12.08
CA LEU A 23 1.32 9.36 10.85
C LEU A 23 0.46 10.33 10.02
N ASP A 24 0.94 11.56 9.91
CA ASP A 24 0.36 12.56 9.00
C ASP A 24 0.89 12.39 7.56
N GLU A 25 2.14 11.92 7.43
CA GLU A 25 2.82 11.62 6.17
C GLU A 25 3.45 10.22 6.24
N TYR A 26 3.23 9.41 5.22
CA TYR A 26 3.70 8.03 5.19
C TYR A 26 3.97 7.56 3.76
N ILE A 27 4.91 6.63 3.64
CA ILE A 27 5.10 5.84 2.42
C ILE A 27 4.47 4.47 2.64
N PHE A 28 3.60 4.07 1.71
CA PHE A 28 3.00 2.77 1.66
C PHE A 28 3.92 1.75 0.98
N MET A 29 4.09 0.58 1.59
CA MET A 29 4.89 -0.51 1.03
C MET A 29 4.03 -1.75 0.82
N HIS A 30 4.09 -2.33 -0.38
CA HIS A 30 3.45 -3.59 -0.74
C HIS A 30 4.35 -4.45 -1.64
N ASP A 31 4.06 -5.76 -1.73
CA ASP A 31 4.76 -6.65 -2.65
C ASP A 31 4.33 -6.41 -4.11
N ASN A 32 5.19 -6.81 -5.05
CA ASN A 32 4.94 -6.70 -6.50
C ASN A 32 4.05 -7.83 -7.05
N ASP A 33 3.18 -8.44 -6.24
CA ASP A 33 2.24 -9.45 -6.73
C ASP A 33 1.29 -8.82 -7.78
N LEU A 34 1.01 -9.56 -8.85
CA LEU A 34 0.15 -9.15 -9.96
C LEU A 34 -1.21 -8.59 -9.50
N LYS A 35 -1.72 -9.04 -8.34
CA LYS A 35 -2.97 -8.53 -7.78
C LYS A 35 -2.84 -7.13 -7.17
N HIS A 36 -1.66 -6.76 -6.68
CA HIS A 36 -1.37 -5.47 -6.06
C HIS A 36 -0.88 -4.44 -7.09
N THR A 37 -0.20 -4.89 -8.15
CA THR A 37 0.23 -4.05 -9.28
C THR A 37 -0.81 -3.96 -10.40
N SER A 38 -2.01 -4.51 -10.18
CA SER A 38 -3.11 -4.40 -11.14
C SER A 38 -3.51 -2.94 -11.33
N ARG A 39 -3.90 -2.59 -12.56
CA ARG A 39 -4.34 -1.24 -12.91
C ARG A 39 -5.43 -0.68 -11.98
N LEU A 40 -6.36 -1.52 -11.52
CA LEU A 40 -7.43 -1.13 -10.59
C LEU A 40 -6.88 -0.56 -9.26
N VAL A 41 -5.76 -1.11 -8.81
CA VAL A 41 -5.14 -0.75 -7.53
C VAL A 41 -4.21 0.44 -7.71
N THR A 42 -3.39 0.44 -8.78
CA THR A 42 -2.48 1.56 -9.08
C THR A 42 -3.26 2.84 -9.34
N ASP A 43 -4.31 2.79 -10.17
CA ASP A 43 -5.15 3.97 -10.46
C ASP A 43 -5.81 4.51 -9.16
N TRP A 44 -6.21 3.62 -8.24
CA TRP A 44 -6.80 4.03 -6.97
C TRP A 44 -5.77 4.64 -5.99
N ILE A 45 -4.54 4.12 -5.97
CA ILE A 45 -3.44 4.67 -5.17
C ILE A 45 -3.10 6.09 -5.66
N ASP A 46 -2.98 6.25 -6.98
CA ASP A 46 -2.71 7.55 -7.62
C ASP A 46 -3.85 8.55 -7.34
N GLU A 47 -5.12 8.13 -7.49
CA GLU A 47 -6.30 8.96 -7.14
C GLU A 47 -6.29 9.42 -5.68
N LYS A 48 -5.72 8.62 -4.78
CA LYS A 48 -5.63 8.92 -3.35
C LYS A 48 -4.38 9.68 -2.97
N ASN A 49 -3.47 9.95 -3.91
CA ASN A 49 -2.17 10.56 -3.66
C ASN A 49 -1.42 9.85 -2.52
N ILE A 50 -1.43 8.52 -2.54
CA ILE A 50 -0.69 7.70 -1.59
C ILE A 50 0.69 7.45 -2.17
N ASP A 51 1.73 7.89 -1.48
CA ASP A 51 3.10 7.59 -1.87
C ASP A 51 3.39 6.10 -1.67
N VAL A 52 3.87 5.43 -2.72
CA VAL A 52 4.26 4.02 -2.68
C VAL A 52 5.76 3.90 -2.85
N LEU A 53 6.40 3.05 -2.05
CA LEU A 53 7.81 2.77 -2.22
C LEU A 53 8.02 1.86 -3.44
N ASP A 54 8.81 2.34 -4.41
CA ASP A 54 9.31 1.51 -5.51
C ASP A 54 10.23 0.41 -4.94
N TRP A 55 9.69 -0.80 -4.84
CA TRP A 55 10.41 -1.94 -4.26
C TRP A 55 10.99 -2.86 -5.34
N PRO A 56 12.29 -3.22 -5.27
CA PRO A 56 12.90 -4.06 -6.29
C PRO A 56 12.37 -5.51 -6.23
N PRO A 57 12.13 -6.16 -7.39
CA PRO A 57 11.53 -7.49 -7.47
C PRO A 57 12.39 -8.65 -6.94
N GLN A 58 13.61 -8.38 -6.45
CA GLN A 58 14.56 -9.39 -5.96
C GLN A 58 14.79 -9.39 -4.45
N SER A 59 14.08 -8.56 -3.69
CA SER A 59 14.13 -8.60 -2.23
C SER A 59 13.36 -9.83 -1.69
N PRO A 60 13.81 -10.46 -0.59
CA PRO A 60 13.17 -11.64 -0.04
C PRO A 60 11.68 -11.37 0.22
N VAL A 61 10.85 -12.23 -0.35
CA VAL A 61 9.40 -12.09 -0.48
C VAL A 61 8.73 -12.32 0.87
N SER A 62 8.79 -11.34 1.75
CA SER A 62 7.99 -11.31 2.98
C SER A 62 8.00 -9.90 3.57
N ILE A 63 7.38 -8.95 2.87
CA ILE A 63 7.09 -7.64 3.44
C ILE A 63 5.60 -7.62 3.74
N GLN A 64 5.30 -7.75 5.03
CA GLN A 64 3.98 -7.41 5.58
C GLN A 64 3.67 -5.96 5.19
N LEU A 65 2.44 -5.68 4.76
CA LEU A 65 1.92 -4.31 4.57
C LEU A 65 2.44 -3.40 5.68
N LYS A 66 3.28 -2.43 5.34
CA LYS A 66 3.91 -1.57 6.34
C LYS A 66 3.76 -0.12 5.89
N LEU A 67 3.25 0.68 6.82
CA LEU A 67 3.25 2.13 6.73
C LEU A 67 4.58 2.60 7.33
N CYS A 68 5.43 3.18 6.50
CA CYS A 68 6.66 3.81 6.98
C CYS A 68 6.37 5.30 7.20
N GLY A 69 6.42 5.74 8.46
CA GLY A 69 6.39 7.15 8.79
C GLY A 69 7.76 7.80 8.55
N PHE A 70 7.75 9.06 8.12
CA PHE A 70 8.93 9.91 8.24
C PHE A 70 9.05 10.35 9.70
N MET A 71 10.14 9.96 10.36
CA MET A 71 10.54 10.46 11.68
C MET A 71 11.58 11.57 11.52
#